data_AF-A0AAE7AH21-F1
#
_entry.id   AF-A0AAE7AH21-F1
#
_cell.length_a   1.000
_cell.length_b   1.000
_cell.length_c   1.000
_cell.angle_alpha   90.00
_cell.angle_beta   90.00
_cell.angle_gamma   90.00
#
_symmetry.space_group_name_H-M   'P 1'
#
loop_
_entity.id
_entity.type
_entity.pdbx_description
1 polymer ?
#
loop_
_entity_poly.entity_id
_entity_poly.type
_entity_poly.pdbx_seq_one_letter_code
_entity_poly.pdbx_strand_id
1 'polypeptide(L)' 'MIEEKAIQVIEAREMYPDVTLEKLYDPDIMPTELKEAHQELDRVVEALYTDGKDLSDLELLEKLFTMYEELTGTN' A
#
# COMPACT_ATOMS: atom_id res chain seq x y z
N MET A 1 12.22 4.06 6.47
CA MET A 1 11.56 2.85 5.93
C MET A 1 10.15 3.17 5.47
N ILE A 2 9.09 3.21 6.31
CA ILE A 2 7.74 3.63 5.84
C ILE A 2 7.69 5.10 5.46
N GLU A 3 8.16 5.99 6.33
CA GLU A 3 8.12 7.45 6.10
C GLU A 3 8.77 7.82 4.76
N GLU A 4 9.93 7.24 4.47
CA GLU A 4 10.65 7.41 3.21
C GLU A 4 9.84 6.95 2.00
N LYS A 5 9.20 5.78 2.05
CA LYS A 5 8.33 5.29 0.97
C LYS A 5 7.07 6.13 0.81
N ALA A 6 6.50 6.63 1.91
CA ALA A 6 5.38 7.55 1.88
C ALA A 6 5.75 8.89 1.22
N ILE A 7 6.96 9.40 1.49
CA ILE A 7 7.50 10.58 0.81
C ILE A 7 7.64 10.33 -0.70
N GLN A 8 8.12 9.16 -1.12
CA GLN A 8 8.20 8.80 -2.55
C GLN A 8 6.83 8.85 -3.24
N VAL A 9 5.75 8.43 -2.57
CA VAL A 9 4.38 8.57 -3.11
C VAL A 9 3.99 10.04 -3.26
N ILE A 10 4.41 10.91 -2.34
CA ILE A 10 4.16 12.36 -2.42
C ILE A 10 4.95 12.96 -3.59
N GLU A 11 6.25 12.67 -3.69
CA GLU A 11 7.11 13.12 -4.79
C GLU A 11 6.54 12.66 -6.14
N ALA A 12 6.06 11.42 -6.23
CA ALA A 12 5.45 10.89 -7.46
C ALA A 12 4.18 11.64 -7.86
N ARG A 13 3.35 12.08 -6.89
CA ARG A 13 2.18 12.94 -7.17
C ARG A 13 2.60 14.33 -7.63
N GLU A 14 3.65 14.90 -7.04
CA GLU A 14 4.13 16.26 -7.35
C GLU A 14 4.71 16.40 -8.76
N MET A 15 5.11 15.29 -9.40
CA MET A 15 5.50 15.29 -10.82
C MET A 15 4.35 15.64 -11.78
N TYR A 16 3.10 15.58 -11.33
CA TYR A 16 1.90 15.81 -12.13
C TYR A 16 1.00 16.91 -11.53
N PRO A 17 1.50 18.16 -11.41
CA PRO A 17 0.83 19.22 -10.65
C PRO A 17 -0.53 19.66 -11.24
N ASP A 18 -0.75 19.45 -12.54
CA ASP A 18 -1.98 19.83 -13.23
C ASP A 18 -3.02 18.70 -13.29
N VAL A 19 -2.74 17.55 -12.69
CA VAL A 19 -3.61 16.36 -12.70
C VAL A 19 -4.32 16.24 -11.36
N THR A 20 -5.64 16.01 -11.40
CA THR A 20 -6.42 15.78 -10.17
C THR A 20 -6.06 14.43 -9.55
N LEU A 21 -6.24 14.29 -8.23
CA LEU A 21 -6.04 13.00 -7.57
C LEU A 21 -6.93 11.90 -8.15
N GLU A 22 -8.17 12.22 -8.54
CA GLU A 22 -9.05 11.28 -9.23
C GLU A 22 -8.38 10.67 -10.47
N LYS A 23 -7.81 11.52 -11.34
CA LYS A 23 -7.14 11.07 -12.56
C LYS A 23 -5.82 10.37 -12.28
N LEU A 24 -5.07 10.79 -11.26
CA LEU A 24 -3.84 10.12 -10.85
C LEU A 24 -4.08 8.70 -10.34
N TYR A 25 -5.28 8.43 -9.80
CA TYR A 25 -5.66 7.15 -9.21
C TYR A 25 -6.61 6.33 -10.08
N ASP A 26 -6.90 6.78 -11.30
CA ASP A 26 -7.59 5.98 -12.29
C ASP A 26 -6.68 4.78 -12.67
N PRO A 27 -7.12 3.52 -12.45
CA PRO A 27 -6.28 2.34 -12.67
C PRO A 27 -5.75 2.18 -14.09
N ASP A 28 -6.46 2.72 -15.10
CA ASP A 28 -6.10 2.58 -16.50
C ASP A 28 -5.03 3.60 -16.94
N ILE A 29 -4.91 4.72 -16.22
CA ILE A 29 -4.02 5.84 -16.56
C ILE A 29 -3.08 6.26 -15.43
N MET A 30 -3.05 5.53 -14.31
CA MET A 30 -2.14 5.79 -13.20
C MET A 30 -0.69 5.79 -13.71
N PRO A 31 0.09 6.87 -13.46
CA PRO A 31 1.48 6.92 -13.88
C PRO A 31 2.32 5.80 -13.26
N THR A 32 3.27 5.26 -14.02
CA THR A 32 4.14 4.15 -13.58
C THR A 32 4.88 4.51 -12.30
N GLU A 33 5.40 5.73 -12.20
CA GLU A 33 6.15 6.22 -11.05
C GLU A 33 5.31 6.24 -9.77
N LEU A 34 4.03 6.60 -9.88
CA LEU A 34 3.09 6.57 -8.76
C LEU A 34 2.74 5.13 -8.38
N LYS A 35 2.54 4.25 -9.38
CA LYS A 35 2.26 2.84 -9.15
C LYS A 35 3.41 2.13 -8.46
N GLU A 36 4.64 2.35 -8.90
CA GLU A 36 5.85 1.78 -8.30
C GLU A 36 6.07 2.31 -6.88
N ALA A 37 5.86 3.60 -6.64
CA ALA A 37 5.96 4.17 -5.29
C ALA A 37 4.98 3.52 -4.30
N HIS A 38 3.74 3.23 -4.75
CA HIS A 38 2.77 2.47 -3.94
C HIS A 38 3.20 1.03 -3.72
N GLN A 39 3.63 0.31 -4.76
CA GLN A 39 4.09 -1.07 -4.62
C GLN A 39 5.25 -1.19 -3.61
N GLU A 40 6.16 -0.22 -3.60
CA GLU A 40 7.26 -0.17 -2.64
C GLU A 40 6.79 0.13 -1.21
N LEU A 41 5.80 1.02 -1.06
CA LEU A 41 5.19 1.29 0.24
C LEU A 41 4.44 0.06 0.76
N ASP A 42 3.63 -0.57 -0.09
CA ASP A 42 2.84 -1.77 0.23
C ASP A 42 3.75 -2.90 0.70
N ARG A 43 4.83 -3.20 -0.01
CA ARG A 43 5.83 -4.20 0.41
C ARG A 43 6.36 -3.97 1.82
N VAL A 44 6.67 -2.71 2.16
CA VAL A 44 7.21 -2.39 3.49
C VAL A 44 6.13 -2.53 4.56
N VAL A 45 4.89 -2.13 4.27
CA VAL A 45 3.77 -2.26 5.21
C VAL A 45 3.42 -3.74 5.40
N GLU A 46 3.21 -4.48 4.32
CA GLU A 46 2.88 -5.90 4.33
C GLU A 46 3.92 -6.72 5.10
N ALA A 47 5.22 -6.47 4.88
CA ALA A 47 6.28 -7.17 5.61
C ALA A 47 6.16 -7.03 7.14
N LEU A 48 5.62 -5.91 7.66
CA LEU A 48 5.37 -5.73 9.09
C LEU A 48 4.19 -6.58 9.58
N TYR A 49 3.20 -6.80 8.73
CA TYR A 49 2.04 -7.62 9.06
C TYR A 49 2.30 -9.11 8.81
N THR A 50 3.16 -9.49 7.87
CA THR A 50 3.40 -10.89 7.48
C THR A 50 4.64 -11.52 8.11
N ASP A 51 5.37 -10.77 8.95
CA ASP A 51 6.69 -11.15 9.47
C ASP A 51 7.70 -11.40 8.34
N GLY A 52 7.61 -10.60 7.27
CA GLY A 52 8.48 -10.67 6.10
C GLY A 52 8.22 -11.84 5.15
N LYS A 53 7.06 -12.50 5.25
CA LYS A 53 6.65 -13.55 4.30
C LYS A 53 5.87 -12.95 3.14
N ASP A 54 6.14 -13.43 1.94
CA ASP A 54 5.30 -13.13 0.78
C ASP A 54 4.03 -13.98 0.87
N LEU A 55 2.89 -13.30 1.01
CA LEU A 55 1.56 -13.92 1.07
C LEU A 55 0.78 -13.56 -0.20
N SER A 56 -0.10 -14.45 -0.64
CA SER A 56 -1.15 -14.07 -1.60
C SER A 56 -2.15 -13.11 -0.96
N ASP A 57 -2.90 -12.37 -1.78
CA ASP A 57 -3.94 -11.45 -1.31
C ASP A 57 -4.94 -12.13 -0.36
N LEU A 58 -5.26 -13.41 -0.60
CA LEU A 58 -6.16 -14.19 0.25
C LEU A 58 -5.51 -14.51 1.61
N GLU A 59 -4.27 -14.96 1.62
CA GLU A 59 -3.53 -15.26 2.86
C GLU A 59 -3.28 -13.99 3.69
N LEU A 60 -3.01 -12.86 3.02
CA LEU A 60 -2.90 -11.56 3.68
C LEU A 60 -4.23 -11.16 4.32
N LEU A 61 -5.35 -11.32 3.59
CA LEU A 61 -6.69 -11.02 4.10
C LEU A 61 -7.02 -11.87 5.34
N GLU A 62 -6.79 -13.18 5.28
CA GLU A 62 -7.01 -14.10 6.40
C GLU A 62 -6.16 -13.73 7.62
N LYS A 63 -4.89 -13.35 7.41
CA LYS A 63 -4.02 -12.88 8.50
C LYS A 63 -4.57 -11.60 9.13
N LEU A 64 -5.00 -10.62 8.34
CA LEU A 64 -5.56 -9.37 8.83
C LEU A 64 -6.86 -9.58 9.61
N PHE A 65 -7.73 -10.51 9.17
CA PHE A 65 -8.93 -10.89 9.93
C PHE A 65 -8.59 -11.56 11.26
N THR A 66 -7.60 -12.45 11.28
CA THR A 66 -7.14 -13.10 12.52
C THR A 66 -6.64 -12.05 13.52
N MET A 67 -5.81 -11.11 13.08
CA MET A 67 -5.33 -10.01 13.91
C MET A 67 -6.48 -9.12 14.42
N TYR A 68 -7.48 -8.87 13.58
CA TYR A 68 -8.66 -8.11 13.97
C TYR A 68 -9.46 -8.83 15.07
N GLU A 69 -9.73 -10.13 14.92
CA GLU A 69 -10.45 -10.93 15.93
C GLU A 69 -9.73 -10.94 17.28
N GLU A 70 -8.40 -11.07 17.27
CA GLU A 70 -7.55 -11.00 18.47
C GLU A 70 -7.66 -9.64 19.18
N LEU A 71 -7.73 -8.54 18.41
CA LEU A 71 -7.87 -7.18 18.94
C LEU A 71 -9.29 -6.88 19.45
N THR A 72 -10.33 -7.45 18.83
CA THR A 72 -11.73 -7.17 19.19
C THR A 72 -12.35 -8.17 20.15
N GLY A 73 -11.68 -9.28 20.46
CA GLY A 73 -12.16 -10.28 21.42
C GLY A 73 -13.43 -11.02 20.98
N THR A 74 -13.70 -11.03 19.67
CA THR A 74 -14.78 -11.82 19.06
C THR A 74 -14.28 -13.25 18.85
N ASN A 75 -14.40 -14.08 19.88
CA ASN A 75 -14.24 -15.54 19.79
C ASN A 75 -15.47 -16.22 20.42
#